data_AF-A0A4R2CXM6-F1
#
_entry.id   AF-A0A4R2CXM6-F1
#
_cell.length_a   1.000
_cell.length_b   1.000
_cell.length_c   1.000
_cell.angle_alpha   90.00
_cell.angle_beta   90.00
_cell.angle_gamma   90.00
#
_symmetry.space_group_name_H-M   'P 1'
#
loop_
_entity.id
_entity.type
_entity.pdbx_description
1 polymer ?
#
loop_
_entity_poly.entity_id
_entity_poly.type
_entity_poly.pdbx_seq_one_letter_code
_entity_poly.pdbx_strand_id
1 'polypeptide(L)'
;MKPPFTVQPGAAGIPTDWEAVESWLGLRLPTDYRAFASEYGPLDVGEYLWLHVPCVQAGRFDYGVWLKDTHRRCRSSARKLPPYAPLLFHPEPGGLLAFGETRSADCLFWDTSASDEPDRWPVVVYVQDEVNAGRNPWRHLGLTLTELLDSLFRTGVPLTDARTLGPLPATAGRTAFLPTPTAWTPPLPDPPEDPVRRTALTEGSGLDALRRLVPPPARPYVGLGDWDELFDALGTRLPREYVDLMEIYGGGAWSSWLNFITPLRVEATQGYKGLPDFVEQILDGYRSLRADHPQYQPLAVWPEPGGFLPFADSIDGDVLGWLTLGEPDDWPLIVYPRYEEQGPPLPGRLIDTLLDWLRGRPIPAFANIDEGEDPLDYCTFEQWDATSYH
;
A
#
# COMPACT_ATOMS: atom_id res chain seq x y z
N MET A 1 -7.79 -5.63 -36.29
CA MET A 1 -6.79 -4.67 -36.86
C MET A 1 -5.45 -5.38 -36.80
N LYS A 2 -4.64 -5.39 -37.87
CA LYS A 2 -3.33 -6.08 -37.81
C LYS A 2 -2.38 -5.22 -36.96
N PRO A 3 -1.75 -5.76 -35.89
CA PRO A 3 -0.83 -4.97 -35.07
C PRO A 3 0.31 -4.38 -35.92
N PRO A 4 0.84 -3.19 -35.56
CA PRO A 4 2.05 -2.64 -36.17
C PRO A 4 3.34 -3.39 -35.77
N PHE A 5 3.21 -4.50 -35.03
CA PHE A 5 4.31 -5.32 -34.50
C PHE A 5 4.06 -6.81 -34.75
N THR A 6 5.13 -7.60 -34.65
CA THR A 6 5.06 -9.06 -34.73
C THR A 6 4.85 -9.65 -33.33
N VAL A 7 3.78 -10.42 -33.15
CA VAL A 7 3.51 -11.11 -31.89
C VAL A 7 4.22 -12.46 -31.86
N GLN A 8 5.01 -12.69 -30.81
CA GLN A 8 5.76 -13.93 -30.59
C GLN A 8 4.82 -15.10 -30.25
N PRO A 9 5.18 -16.34 -30.63
CA PRO A 9 4.42 -17.53 -30.25
C PRO A 9 4.27 -17.64 -28.72
N GLY A 10 3.06 -17.98 -28.25
CA GLY A 10 2.77 -18.14 -26.82
C GLY A 10 2.00 -16.96 -26.19
N ALA A 11 1.96 -15.80 -26.85
CA ALA A 11 0.95 -14.79 -26.56
C ALA A 11 -0.40 -15.24 -27.16
N ALA A 12 -1.41 -15.34 -26.30
CA ALA A 12 -2.75 -15.76 -26.67
C ALA A 12 -3.79 -15.00 -25.84
N GLY A 13 -4.96 -14.79 -26.42
CA GLY A 13 -6.10 -14.19 -25.73
C GLY A 13 -6.44 -14.90 -24.43
N ILE A 14 -6.90 -14.13 -23.46
CA ILE A 14 -7.54 -14.65 -22.25
C ILE A 14 -9.05 -14.39 -22.42
N PRO A 15 -9.93 -15.34 -22.08
CA PRO A 15 -11.36 -15.08 -22.05
C PRO A 15 -11.64 -13.90 -21.11
N THR A 16 -12.19 -12.81 -21.64
CA THR A 16 -12.52 -11.61 -20.86
C THR A 16 -13.99 -11.27 -21.06
N ASP A 17 -14.72 -11.16 -19.95
CA ASP A 17 -16.08 -10.63 -19.95
C ASP A 17 -16.00 -9.09 -19.96
N TRP A 18 -16.02 -8.52 -21.16
CA TRP A 18 -15.90 -7.06 -21.33
C TRP A 18 -17.10 -6.30 -20.76
N GLU A 19 -18.29 -6.89 -20.74
CA GLU A 19 -19.47 -6.24 -20.18
C GLU A 19 -19.31 -6.10 -18.66
N ALA A 20 -18.85 -7.16 -17.99
CA ALA A 20 -18.57 -7.12 -16.56
C ALA A 20 -17.44 -6.13 -16.21
N VAL A 21 -16.36 -6.11 -17.01
CA VAL A 21 -15.24 -5.17 -16.82
C VAL A 21 -15.70 -3.71 -16.98
N GLU A 22 -16.40 -3.40 -18.06
CA GLU A 22 -16.91 -2.05 -18.33
C GLU A 22 -17.97 -1.61 -17.33
N SER A 23 -18.81 -2.54 -16.85
CA SER A 23 -19.76 -2.28 -15.77
C SER A 23 -19.06 -1.98 -14.45
N TRP A 24 -17.97 -2.69 -14.12
CA TRP A 24 -17.21 -2.45 -12.90
C TRP A 24 -16.43 -1.13 -12.95
N LEU A 25 -15.86 -0.80 -14.12
CA LEU A 25 -15.24 0.50 -14.38
C LEU A 25 -16.26 1.64 -14.53
N GLY A 26 -17.55 1.36 -14.74
CA GLY A 26 -18.51 2.41 -15.10
C GLY A 26 -18.16 3.18 -16.38
N LEU A 27 -17.30 2.62 -17.24
CA LEU A 27 -16.77 3.24 -18.45
C LEU A 27 -16.66 2.22 -19.57
N ARG A 28 -16.83 2.69 -20.82
CA ARG A 28 -16.48 1.92 -22.01
C ARG A 28 -14.98 2.06 -22.27
N LEU A 29 -14.32 0.99 -22.71
CA LEU A 29 -12.89 1.01 -23.04
C LEU A 29 -12.65 1.27 -24.54
N PRO A 30 -11.44 1.67 -24.95
CA PRO A 30 -11.09 1.76 -26.37
C PRO A 30 -11.24 0.40 -27.09
N THR A 31 -11.78 0.43 -28.30
CA THR A 31 -12.05 -0.74 -29.14
C THR A 31 -10.78 -1.46 -29.55
N ASP A 32 -9.72 -0.71 -29.84
CA ASP A 32 -8.41 -1.27 -30.19
C ASP A 32 -7.78 -2.01 -29.01
N TYR A 33 -7.86 -1.46 -27.80
CA TYR A 33 -7.42 -2.11 -26.57
C TYR A 33 -8.15 -3.43 -26.31
N ARG A 34 -9.50 -3.42 -26.36
CA ARG A 34 -10.29 -4.66 -26.17
C ARG A 34 -9.92 -5.72 -27.19
N ALA A 35 -9.68 -5.33 -28.44
CA ALA A 35 -9.25 -6.25 -29.49
C ALA A 35 -7.86 -6.85 -29.20
N PHE A 36 -6.88 -6.03 -28.82
CA PHE A 36 -5.53 -6.52 -28.46
C PHE A 36 -5.56 -7.46 -27.26
N ALA A 37 -6.28 -7.07 -26.20
CA ALA A 37 -6.41 -7.88 -25.00
C ALA A 37 -7.11 -9.22 -25.27
N SER A 38 -8.18 -9.21 -26.08
CA SER A 38 -8.91 -10.44 -26.43
C SER A 38 -8.12 -11.38 -27.33
N GLU A 39 -7.27 -10.84 -28.21
CA GLU A 39 -6.51 -11.65 -29.17
C GLU A 39 -5.19 -12.18 -28.58
N TYR A 40 -4.51 -11.37 -27.75
CA TYR A 40 -3.15 -11.65 -27.31
C TYR A 40 -2.95 -11.68 -25.79
N GLY A 41 -3.92 -11.21 -24.99
CA GLY A 41 -3.81 -11.10 -23.53
C GLY A 41 -2.77 -10.05 -23.10
N PRO A 42 -2.19 -10.15 -21.88
CA PRO A 42 -1.14 -9.22 -21.43
C PRO A 42 0.12 -9.38 -22.27
N LEU A 43 0.72 -8.26 -22.65
CA LEU A 43 1.84 -8.20 -23.59
C LEU A 43 3.03 -7.44 -23.01
N ASP A 44 4.22 -7.93 -23.32
CA ASP A 44 5.48 -7.19 -23.25
C ASP A 44 5.84 -6.72 -24.66
N VAL A 45 5.59 -5.44 -24.91
CA VAL A 45 5.74 -4.77 -26.19
C VAL A 45 7.13 -4.16 -26.27
N GLY A 46 7.89 -4.57 -27.28
CA GLY A 46 9.24 -4.10 -27.55
C GLY A 46 10.22 -4.36 -26.41
N GLU A 47 9.95 -5.37 -25.58
CA GLU A 47 10.74 -5.67 -24.38
C GLU A 47 10.87 -4.46 -23.44
N TYR A 48 9.83 -3.62 -23.35
CA TYR A 48 9.91 -2.40 -22.54
C TYR A 48 8.58 -1.92 -22.00
N LEU A 49 7.50 -2.03 -22.79
CA LEU A 49 6.16 -1.60 -22.39
C LEU A 49 5.31 -2.81 -22.05
N TRP A 50 4.84 -2.89 -20.81
CA TRP A 50 3.82 -3.86 -20.40
C TRP A 50 2.43 -3.28 -20.67
N LEU A 51 1.70 -3.94 -21.56
CA LEU A 51 0.28 -3.69 -21.79
C LEU A 51 -0.52 -4.61 -20.86
N HIS A 52 -1.11 -4.02 -19.83
CA HIS A 52 -1.90 -4.75 -18.84
C HIS A 52 -3.32 -4.95 -19.35
N VAL A 53 -3.89 -6.12 -19.04
CA VAL A 53 -5.26 -6.50 -19.44
C VAL A 53 -6.00 -7.10 -18.25
N PRO A 54 -7.35 -7.18 -18.29
CA PRO A 54 -8.16 -7.80 -17.23
C PRO A 54 -7.85 -9.29 -17.08
N CYS A 55 -6.83 -9.61 -16.29
CA CYS A 55 -6.38 -10.96 -15.98
C CYS A 55 -5.88 -11.06 -14.54
N VAL A 56 -5.77 -12.30 -14.05
CA VAL A 56 -5.26 -12.62 -12.72
C VAL A 56 -4.27 -13.77 -12.79
N GLN A 57 -3.20 -13.68 -12.00
CA GLN A 57 -2.30 -14.77 -11.69
C GLN A 57 -2.00 -14.76 -10.20
N ALA A 58 -2.48 -15.77 -9.49
CA ALA A 58 -2.41 -15.86 -8.03
C ALA A 58 -0.99 -15.62 -7.49
N GLY A 59 -0.90 -14.76 -6.46
CA GLY A 59 0.37 -14.37 -5.83
C GLY A 59 1.29 -13.48 -6.68
N ARG A 60 0.82 -13.00 -7.84
CA ARG A 60 1.63 -12.15 -8.74
C ARG A 60 0.91 -10.92 -9.24
N PHE A 61 -0.33 -11.06 -9.70
CA PHE A 61 -1.06 -9.96 -10.31
C PHE A 61 -2.56 -10.17 -10.22
N ASP A 62 -3.27 -9.10 -9.86
CA ASP A 62 -4.70 -8.96 -10.03
C ASP A 62 -4.95 -7.60 -10.68
N TYR A 63 -5.71 -7.58 -11.79
CA TYR A 63 -5.94 -6.36 -12.55
C TYR A 63 -6.60 -5.25 -11.72
N GLY A 64 -7.57 -5.59 -10.88
CA GLY A 64 -8.27 -4.62 -10.03
C GLY A 64 -7.37 -4.03 -8.95
N VAL A 65 -6.56 -4.88 -8.31
CA VAL A 65 -5.56 -4.45 -7.31
C VAL A 65 -4.52 -3.56 -7.97
N TRP A 66 -3.92 -3.99 -9.09
CA TRP A 66 -2.92 -3.22 -9.82
C TRP A 66 -3.46 -1.85 -10.27
N LEU A 67 -4.70 -1.79 -10.76
CA LEU A 67 -5.32 -0.54 -11.20
C LEU A 67 -5.47 0.44 -10.03
N LYS A 68 -6.04 -0.02 -8.91
CA LYS A 68 -6.22 0.79 -7.70
C LYS A 68 -4.88 1.27 -7.14
N ASP A 69 -3.90 0.38 -7.01
CA ASP A 69 -2.57 0.72 -6.49
C ASP A 69 -1.80 1.68 -7.41
N THR A 70 -1.91 1.52 -8.72
CA THR A 70 -1.26 2.41 -9.69
C THR A 70 -1.86 3.81 -9.62
N HIS A 71 -3.19 3.92 -9.57
CA HIS A 71 -3.88 5.22 -9.41
C HIS A 71 -3.46 5.90 -8.11
N ARG A 72 -3.48 5.14 -7.00
CA ARG A 72 -3.09 5.63 -5.67
C ARG A 72 -1.64 6.12 -5.66
N ARG A 73 -0.70 5.26 -6.06
CA ARG A 73 0.74 5.58 -6.05
C ARG A 73 1.05 6.83 -6.87
N CYS A 74 0.52 6.93 -8.09
CA CYS A 74 0.74 8.09 -8.94
C CYS A 74 0.09 9.36 -8.38
N ARG A 75 -1.13 9.26 -7.80
CA ARG A 75 -1.82 10.38 -7.14
C ARG A 75 -1.00 10.93 -5.97
N SER A 76 -0.65 10.07 -5.03
CA SER A 76 0.07 10.43 -3.80
C SER A 76 1.44 11.03 -4.09
N SER A 77 2.20 10.42 -5.01
CA SER A 77 3.51 10.92 -5.41
C SER A 77 3.44 12.24 -6.19
N ALA A 78 2.46 12.42 -7.07
CA ALA A 78 2.32 13.67 -7.84
C ALA A 78 1.78 14.84 -7.03
N ARG A 79 1.09 14.58 -5.92
CA ARG A 79 0.32 15.60 -5.19
C ARG A 79 1.16 16.79 -4.71
N LYS A 80 2.41 16.53 -4.32
CA LYS A 80 3.34 17.54 -3.82
C LYS A 80 4.20 18.16 -4.92
N LEU A 81 3.88 17.88 -6.19
CA LEU A 81 4.68 18.28 -7.35
C LEU A 81 3.89 19.23 -8.26
N PRO A 82 4.56 20.15 -8.99
CA PRO A 82 3.92 21.00 -9.98
C PRO A 82 3.12 20.18 -11.03
N PRO A 83 1.97 20.66 -11.54
CA PRO A 83 1.34 21.95 -11.27
C PRO A 83 0.61 22.07 -9.92
N TYR A 84 0.83 21.18 -8.94
CA TYR A 84 0.23 21.13 -7.60
C TYR A 84 -1.29 20.93 -7.58
N ALA A 85 -1.99 21.20 -8.68
CA ALA A 85 -3.31 20.68 -8.97
C ALA A 85 -3.15 19.20 -9.39
N PRO A 86 -3.60 18.24 -8.57
CA PRO A 86 -3.52 16.83 -8.94
C PRO A 86 -4.47 16.55 -10.11
N LEU A 87 -4.03 15.71 -11.04
CA LEU A 87 -4.93 15.14 -12.03
C LEU A 87 -5.95 14.23 -11.33
N LEU A 88 -7.17 14.21 -11.84
CA LEU A 88 -8.19 13.27 -11.37
C LEU A 88 -7.82 11.87 -11.84
N PHE A 89 -8.20 10.86 -11.06
CA PHE A 89 -8.07 9.45 -11.42
C PHE A 89 -9.43 8.80 -11.33
N HIS A 90 -9.72 7.89 -12.25
CA HIS A 90 -10.93 7.08 -12.19
C HIS A 90 -10.96 6.32 -10.84
N PRO A 91 -12.09 6.27 -10.09
CA PRO A 91 -13.48 6.45 -10.53
C PRO A 91 -14.03 7.88 -10.67
N GLU A 92 -13.26 8.91 -10.32
CA GLU A 92 -13.73 10.29 -10.48
C GLU A 92 -14.09 10.59 -11.95
N PRO A 93 -15.22 11.29 -12.22
CA PRO A 93 -15.61 11.65 -13.58
C PRO A 93 -14.49 12.39 -14.33
N GLY A 94 -14.12 11.88 -15.51
CA GLY A 94 -13.01 12.43 -16.30
C GLY A 94 -11.61 12.10 -15.77
N GLY A 95 -11.48 11.20 -14.79
CA GLY A 95 -10.20 10.79 -14.24
C GLY A 95 -9.36 9.92 -15.18
N LEU A 96 -8.04 9.96 -14.99
CA LEU A 96 -7.09 9.09 -15.67
C LEU A 96 -7.36 7.61 -15.37
N LEU A 97 -7.26 6.76 -16.39
CA LEU A 97 -7.41 5.31 -16.27
C LEU A 97 -6.13 4.59 -16.74
N ALA A 98 -5.44 3.89 -15.83
CA ALA A 98 -4.19 3.20 -16.14
C ALA A 98 -4.44 1.99 -17.04
N PHE A 99 -3.50 1.74 -17.95
CA PHE A 99 -3.55 0.57 -18.84
C PHE A 99 -2.21 -0.12 -19.09
N GLY A 100 -1.11 0.47 -18.65
CA GLY A 100 0.22 -0.10 -18.87
C GLY A 100 1.29 0.57 -18.05
N GLU A 101 2.46 -0.05 -18.05
CA GLU A 101 3.65 0.50 -17.42
C GLU A 101 4.92 0.14 -18.20
N THR A 102 5.97 0.93 -18.03
CA THR A 102 7.28 0.64 -18.63
C THR A 102 8.17 -0.10 -17.64
N ARG A 103 9.22 -0.77 -18.14
CA ARG A 103 10.26 -1.38 -17.29
C ARG A 103 11.04 -0.36 -16.43
N SER A 104 10.90 0.93 -16.71
CA SER A 104 11.42 2.03 -15.87
C SER A 104 10.35 2.63 -14.94
N ALA A 105 9.27 1.89 -14.69
CA ALA A 105 8.18 2.27 -13.78
C ALA A 105 7.36 3.52 -14.18
N ASP A 106 7.44 3.96 -15.45
CA ASP A 106 6.49 4.96 -15.94
C ASP A 106 5.13 4.31 -16.11
N CYS A 107 4.07 5.03 -15.78
CA CYS A 107 2.70 4.53 -15.88
C CYS A 107 1.97 5.23 -17.03
N LEU A 108 1.20 4.47 -17.80
CA LEU A 108 0.45 4.97 -18.95
C LEU A 108 -1.04 4.97 -18.63
N PHE A 109 -1.68 6.09 -18.93
CA PHE A 109 -3.08 6.33 -18.64
C PHE A 109 -3.82 6.82 -19.89
N TRP A 110 -5.10 6.47 -20.00
CA TRP A 110 -6.03 7.21 -20.85
C TRP A 110 -6.57 8.42 -20.11
N ASP A 111 -6.61 9.57 -20.80
CA ASP A 111 -7.32 10.75 -20.34
C ASP A 111 -8.80 10.67 -20.76
N THR A 112 -9.63 10.22 -19.82
CA THR A 112 -11.06 10.02 -20.06
C THR A 112 -11.84 11.33 -20.12
N SER A 113 -11.26 12.45 -19.67
CA SER A 113 -11.90 13.77 -19.75
C SER A 113 -11.92 14.37 -21.15
N ALA A 114 -11.05 13.89 -22.04
CA ALA A 114 -10.85 14.47 -23.36
C ALA A 114 -12.02 14.23 -24.32
N SER A 115 -12.84 13.19 -24.11
CA SER A 115 -13.90 12.77 -25.03
C SER A 115 -14.83 11.74 -24.38
N ASP A 116 -16.13 11.81 -24.69
CA ASP A 116 -17.10 10.76 -24.35
C ASP A 116 -16.93 9.49 -25.22
N GLU A 117 -16.23 9.59 -26.35
CA GLU A 117 -15.85 8.46 -27.21
C GLU A 117 -14.49 7.87 -26.74
N PRO A 118 -14.44 6.61 -26.24
CA PRO A 118 -13.20 6.00 -25.73
C PRO A 118 -12.10 5.86 -26.76
N ASP A 119 -12.46 5.64 -28.02
CA ASP A 119 -11.51 5.49 -29.13
C ASP A 119 -10.69 6.78 -29.42
N ARG A 120 -11.05 7.90 -28.78
CA ARG A 120 -10.35 9.19 -28.89
C ARG A 120 -9.55 9.57 -27.65
N TRP A 121 -9.53 8.72 -26.62
CA TRP A 121 -8.80 9.05 -25.40
C TRP A 121 -7.30 9.15 -25.65
N PRO A 122 -6.67 10.32 -25.41
CA PRO A 122 -5.25 10.47 -25.56
C PRO A 122 -4.52 9.81 -24.39
N VAL A 123 -3.28 9.39 -24.63
CA VAL A 123 -2.41 8.81 -23.62
C VAL A 123 -1.69 9.92 -22.85
N VAL A 124 -1.69 9.76 -21.54
CA VAL A 124 -0.89 10.53 -20.59
C VAL A 124 0.13 9.59 -19.95
N VAL A 125 1.39 10.00 -19.92
CA VAL A 125 2.46 9.27 -19.26
C VAL A 125 2.81 9.94 -17.94
N TYR A 126 2.84 9.16 -16.89
CA TYR A 126 3.44 9.51 -15.60
C TYR A 126 4.90 9.08 -15.60
N VAL A 127 5.82 10.05 -15.59
CA VAL A 127 7.27 9.81 -15.69
C VAL A 127 7.88 9.68 -14.29
N GLN A 128 8.33 8.49 -13.92
CA GLN A 128 8.78 8.20 -12.54
C GLN A 128 10.04 9.00 -12.16
N ASP A 129 10.97 9.19 -13.10
CA ASP A 129 12.20 9.96 -12.85
C ASP A 129 11.94 11.43 -12.52
N GLU A 130 10.88 12.00 -13.09
CA GLU A 130 10.50 13.40 -12.82
C GLU A 130 9.95 13.55 -11.40
N VAL A 131 9.20 12.56 -10.91
CA VAL A 131 8.78 12.50 -9.51
C VAL A 131 9.97 12.41 -8.57
N ASN A 132 10.91 11.50 -8.86
CA ASN A 132 12.11 11.34 -8.05
C ASN A 132 12.95 12.63 -8.00
N ALA A 133 12.87 13.45 -9.06
CA ALA A 133 13.55 14.72 -9.15
C ALA A 133 12.72 15.94 -8.68
N GLY A 134 11.54 15.73 -8.10
CA GLY A 134 10.69 16.79 -7.57
C GLY A 134 10.06 17.69 -8.63
N ARG A 135 9.88 17.20 -9.87
CA ARG A 135 9.34 17.95 -11.02
C ARG A 135 7.98 17.41 -11.46
N ASN A 136 7.31 18.14 -12.34
CA ASN A 136 6.05 17.69 -12.94
C ASN A 136 6.25 16.37 -13.69
N PRO A 137 5.58 15.26 -13.29
CA PRO A 137 5.74 13.98 -13.95
C PRO A 137 4.85 13.75 -15.16
N TRP A 138 3.85 14.61 -15.38
CA TRP A 138 2.80 14.35 -16.36
C TRP A 138 3.20 14.78 -17.77
N ARG A 139 3.05 13.88 -18.75
CA ARG A 139 3.30 14.14 -20.17
C ARG A 139 2.06 13.75 -20.97
N HIS A 140 1.33 14.75 -21.44
CA HIS A 140 0.18 14.57 -22.34
C HIS A 140 0.69 14.36 -23.75
N LEU A 141 0.53 13.16 -24.31
CA LEU A 141 1.08 12.83 -25.63
C LEU A 141 0.15 13.27 -26.77
N GLY A 142 -1.15 13.38 -26.50
CA GLY A 142 -2.15 13.67 -27.53
C GLY A 142 -2.35 12.55 -28.55
N LEU A 143 -1.85 11.34 -28.26
CA LEU A 143 -1.92 10.16 -29.12
C LEU A 143 -2.89 9.14 -28.53
N THR A 144 -3.70 8.49 -29.36
CA THR A 144 -4.46 7.27 -28.98
C THR A 144 -3.53 6.08 -28.77
N LEU A 145 -4.03 4.95 -28.25
CA LEU A 145 -3.22 3.73 -28.04
C LEU A 145 -2.54 3.27 -29.33
N THR A 146 -3.29 3.14 -30.43
CA THR A 146 -2.73 2.69 -31.70
C THR A 146 -1.68 3.67 -32.25
N GLU A 147 -1.91 4.97 -32.15
CA GLU A 147 -0.95 6.01 -32.59
C GLU A 147 0.31 6.03 -31.72
N LEU A 148 0.17 5.84 -30.40
CA LEU A 148 1.28 5.66 -29.49
C LEU A 148 2.12 4.46 -29.92
N LEU A 149 1.50 3.29 -30.09
CA LEU A 149 2.22 2.07 -30.48
C LEU A 149 2.95 2.26 -31.82
N ASP A 150 2.32 2.85 -32.84
CA ASP A 150 3.00 3.14 -34.12
C ASP A 150 4.20 4.09 -33.93
N SER A 151 4.03 5.16 -33.14
CA SER A 151 5.09 6.11 -32.82
C SER A 151 6.25 5.44 -32.08
N LEU A 152 5.94 4.56 -31.13
CA LEU A 152 6.94 3.82 -30.36
C LEU A 152 7.79 2.91 -31.23
N PHE A 153 7.31 2.37 -32.34
CA PHE A 153 8.14 1.54 -33.21
C PHE A 153 8.89 2.33 -34.29
N ARG A 154 8.34 3.46 -34.75
CA ARG A 154 8.89 4.22 -35.88
C ARG A 154 9.89 5.29 -35.45
N THR A 155 9.50 6.12 -34.48
CA THR A 155 10.21 7.37 -34.17
C THR A 155 10.63 7.47 -32.71
N GLY A 156 9.94 6.76 -31.81
CA GLY A 156 9.92 7.07 -30.39
C GLY A 156 9.07 8.30 -30.08
N VAL A 157 8.78 8.50 -28.79
CA VAL A 157 7.98 9.61 -28.28
C VAL A 157 8.79 10.38 -27.23
N PRO A 158 9.07 11.67 -27.42
CA PRO A 158 9.79 12.46 -26.43
C PRO A 158 8.93 12.61 -25.16
N LEU A 159 9.51 12.25 -24.02
CA LEU A 159 8.91 12.46 -22.70
C LEU A 159 9.48 13.72 -22.05
N THR A 160 10.77 13.98 -22.19
CA THR A 160 11.45 15.19 -21.73
C THR A 160 12.52 15.60 -22.72
N ASP A 161 13.16 16.76 -22.52
CA ASP A 161 14.30 17.19 -23.34
C ASP A 161 15.46 16.18 -23.35
N ALA A 162 15.56 15.37 -22.29
CA ALA A 162 16.64 14.39 -22.11
C ALA A 162 16.19 12.93 -22.32
N ARG A 163 14.89 12.67 -22.50
CA ARG A 163 14.34 11.31 -22.49
C ARG A 163 13.27 11.08 -23.55
N THR A 164 13.43 10.00 -24.29
CA THR A 164 12.50 9.52 -25.32
C THR A 164 12.08 8.08 -24.99
N LEU A 165 10.79 7.79 -25.09
CA LEU A 165 10.25 6.44 -25.02
C LEU A 165 10.31 5.81 -26.41
N GLY A 166 11.16 4.79 -26.58
CA GLY A 166 11.45 4.19 -27.88
C GLY A 166 12.45 5.01 -28.74
N PRO A 167 12.63 4.66 -30.02
CA PRO A 167 11.92 3.60 -30.73
C PRO A 167 12.22 2.21 -30.14
N LEU A 168 11.19 1.38 -30.06
CA LEU A 168 11.23 0.03 -29.52
C LEU A 168 11.32 -1.01 -30.65
N PRO A 169 11.87 -2.21 -30.39
CA PRO A 169 11.70 -3.34 -31.29
C PRO A 169 10.21 -3.58 -31.63
N ALA A 170 9.91 -3.79 -32.91
CA ALA A 170 8.55 -4.04 -33.39
C ALA A 170 8.08 -5.49 -33.12
N THR A 171 8.25 -5.92 -31.87
CA THR A 171 7.89 -7.24 -31.36
C THR A 171 6.99 -7.09 -30.14
N ALA A 172 6.12 -8.07 -29.91
CA ALA A 172 5.43 -8.21 -28.63
C ALA A 172 5.35 -9.68 -28.24
N GLY A 173 5.42 -10.00 -26.96
CA GLY A 173 5.32 -11.37 -26.47
C GLY A 173 4.54 -11.44 -25.17
N ARG A 174 4.26 -12.67 -24.69
CA ARG A 174 3.74 -12.84 -23.33
C ARG A 174 4.77 -12.30 -22.34
N THR A 175 4.35 -11.44 -21.42
CA THR A 175 5.24 -10.97 -20.36
C THR A 175 5.73 -12.14 -19.49
N ALA A 176 7.02 -12.15 -19.18
CA ALA A 176 7.60 -13.15 -18.27
C ALA A 176 7.06 -13.04 -16.84
N PHE A 177 6.46 -11.89 -16.48
CA PHE A 177 5.81 -11.68 -15.20
C PHE A 177 4.50 -12.45 -15.06
N LEU A 178 3.78 -12.65 -16.18
CA LEU A 178 2.51 -13.37 -16.26
C LEU A 178 2.62 -14.52 -17.26
N PRO A 179 3.31 -15.61 -16.93
CA PRO A 179 3.44 -16.75 -17.86
C PRO A 179 2.13 -17.52 -18.03
N THR A 180 1.27 -17.55 -17.01
CA THR A 180 0.04 -18.35 -16.97
C THR A 180 -1.13 -17.55 -16.38
N PRO A 181 -1.48 -16.40 -16.97
CA PRO A 181 -2.60 -15.58 -16.50
C PRO A 181 -3.93 -16.28 -16.84
N THR A 182 -4.92 -16.03 -16.00
CA THR A 182 -6.29 -16.52 -16.16
C THR A 182 -7.27 -15.35 -16.25
N ALA A 183 -8.51 -15.63 -16.65
CA ALA A 183 -9.56 -14.64 -16.76
C ALA A 183 -9.77 -13.92 -15.43
N TRP A 184 -9.74 -12.59 -15.44
CA TRP A 184 -10.10 -11.79 -14.27
C TRP A 184 -11.62 -11.72 -14.16
N THR A 185 -12.11 -11.87 -12.94
CA THR A 185 -13.51 -11.63 -12.60
C THR A 185 -13.54 -10.35 -11.77
N PRO A 186 -14.26 -9.30 -12.22
CA PRO A 186 -14.38 -8.09 -11.43
C PRO A 186 -14.91 -8.40 -10.03
N PRO A 187 -14.34 -7.80 -8.97
CA PRO A 187 -14.86 -8.00 -7.64
C PRO A 187 -16.27 -7.43 -7.56
N LEU A 188 -17.10 -8.00 -6.68
CA LEU A 188 -18.39 -7.42 -6.37
C LEU A 188 -18.18 -5.98 -5.85
N PRO A 189 -19.13 -5.06 -6.11
CA PRO A 189 -19.10 -3.75 -5.49
C PRO A 189 -18.96 -3.91 -3.98
N ASP A 190 -18.17 -3.02 -3.37
CA ASP A 190 -18.06 -3.00 -1.92
C ASP A 190 -19.47 -2.88 -1.32
N PRO A 191 -19.75 -3.59 -0.21
CA PRO A 191 -21.05 -3.51 0.43
C PRO A 191 -21.34 -2.04 0.78
N PRO A 192 -22.63 -1.64 0.84
CA PRO A 192 -22.99 -0.30 1.24
C PRO A 192 -22.32 0.01 2.58
N GLU A 193 -21.70 1.16 2.58
CA GLU A 193 -20.83 1.61 3.63
C GLU A 193 -21.51 1.60 5.00
N ASP A 194 -20.80 1.17 6.05
CA ASP A 194 -21.35 1.07 7.39
C ASP A 194 -21.51 2.46 8.03
N PRO A 195 -22.75 2.95 8.26
CA PRO A 195 -22.98 4.29 8.81
C PRO A 195 -22.40 4.45 10.23
N VAL A 196 -22.23 3.35 10.97
CA VAL A 196 -21.60 3.35 12.29
C VAL A 196 -20.12 3.66 12.17
N ARG A 197 -19.41 3.02 11.24
CA ARG A 197 -18.00 3.29 10.96
C ARG A 197 -17.80 4.72 10.46
N ARG A 198 -18.67 5.19 9.56
CA ARG A 198 -18.64 6.58 9.06
C ARG A 198 -18.77 7.60 10.18
N THR A 199 -19.70 7.38 11.10
CA THR A 199 -19.87 8.27 12.27
C THR A 199 -18.64 8.25 13.17
N ALA A 200 -18.04 7.06 13.37
CA ALA A 200 -16.85 6.90 14.19
C ALA A 200 -15.59 7.59 13.63
N LEU A 201 -15.57 7.96 12.34
CA LEU A 201 -14.50 8.78 11.77
C LEU A 201 -14.42 10.18 12.39
N THR A 202 -15.56 10.75 12.81
CA THR A 202 -15.63 12.14 13.29
C THR A 202 -16.03 12.24 14.75
N GLU A 203 -16.69 11.23 15.32
CA GLU A 203 -17.28 11.28 16.66
C GLU A 203 -16.76 10.22 17.62
N GLY A 204 -16.75 10.55 18.91
CA GLY A 204 -16.32 9.67 19.99
C GLY A 204 -14.80 9.66 20.23
N SER A 205 -14.39 9.04 21.34
CA SER A 205 -13.00 8.95 21.81
C SER A 205 -12.70 7.58 22.41
N GLY A 206 -11.41 7.25 22.52
CA GLY A 206 -10.95 6.02 23.17
C GLY A 206 -11.44 4.74 22.51
N LEU A 207 -11.45 3.67 23.30
CA LEU A 207 -11.65 2.29 22.83
C LEU A 207 -13.03 2.06 22.20
N ASP A 208 -14.07 2.71 22.72
CA ASP A 208 -15.43 2.57 22.19
C ASP A 208 -15.55 3.16 20.78
N ALA A 209 -14.90 4.29 20.51
CA ALA A 209 -14.86 4.86 19.17
C ALA A 209 -14.01 4.00 18.23
N LEU A 210 -12.88 3.48 18.71
CA LEU A 210 -12.03 2.57 17.94
C LEU A 210 -12.80 1.32 17.51
N ARG A 211 -13.56 0.68 18.41
CA ARG A 211 -14.39 -0.51 18.11
C ARG A 211 -15.52 -0.26 17.12
N ARG A 212 -16.02 0.98 17.06
CA ARG A 212 -17.03 1.39 16.07
C ARG A 212 -16.41 1.68 14.72
N LEU A 213 -15.19 2.23 14.72
CA LEU A 213 -14.45 2.55 13.48
C LEU A 213 -13.90 1.28 12.83
N VAL A 214 -13.28 0.41 13.62
CA VAL A 214 -12.71 -0.87 13.19
C VAL A 214 -13.35 -1.96 14.04
N PRO A 215 -14.36 -2.69 13.52
CA PRO A 215 -15.00 -3.75 14.29
C PRO A 215 -13.98 -4.81 14.73
N PRO A 216 -13.97 -5.21 16.01
CA PRO A 216 -13.02 -6.20 16.49
C PRO A 216 -13.29 -7.59 15.87
N PRO A 217 -12.27 -8.44 15.75
CA PRO A 217 -12.47 -9.78 15.25
C PRO A 217 -13.39 -10.59 16.16
N ALA A 218 -14.13 -11.54 15.58
CA ALA A 218 -15.05 -12.38 16.34
C ALA A 218 -14.35 -13.28 17.37
N ARG A 219 -13.07 -13.59 17.16
CA ARG A 219 -12.24 -14.43 18.02
C ARG A 219 -10.81 -13.88 18.05
N PRO A 220 -10.54 -12.80 18.83
CA PRO A 220 -9.20 -12.23 18.92
C PRO A 220 -8.20 -13.28 19.41
N TYR A 221 -6.96 -13.15 18.96
CA TYR A 221 -5.89 -14.09 19.29
C TYR A 221 -4.73 -13.35 19.94
N VAL A 222 -4.55 -13.59 21.25
CA VAL A 222 -3.42 -13.07 22.02
C VAL A 222 -2.31 -14.10 22.21
N GLY A 223 -2.53 -15.35 21.81
CA GLY A 223 -1.68 -16.49 22.13
C GLY A 223 -2.33 -17.43 23.14
N LEU A 224 -1.55 -18.39 23.63
CA LEU A 224 -1.99 -19.45 24.57
C LEU A 224 -1.33 -19.34 25.95
N GLY A 225 -0.41 -18.39 26.13
CA GLY A 225 0.24 -18.11 27.41
C GLY A 225 -0.65 -17.31 28.36
N ASP A 226 -0.02 -16.85 29.44
CA ASP A 226 -0.67 -16.11 30.52
C ASP A 226 -0.03 -14.73 30.72
N TRP A 227 -0.84 -13.73 31.08
CA TRP A 227 -0.38 -12.35 31.28
C TRP A 227 0.56 -12.20 32.47
N ASP A 228 0.35 -12.91 33.58
CA ASP A 228 1.22 -12.82 34.74
C ASP A 228 2.60 -13.43 34.42
N GLU A 229 2.65 -14.53 33.66
CA GLU A 229 3.91 -15.09 33.15
C GLU A 229 4.65 -14.11 32.22
N LEU A 230 3.92 -13.39 31.37
CA LEU A 230 4.49 -12.34 30.52
C LEU A 230 5.05 -11.18 31.35
N PHE A 231 4.33 -10.72 32.38
CA PHE A 231 4.79 -9.63 33.25
C PHE A 231 6.04 -10.02 34.03
N ASP A 232 6.10 -11.26 34.52
CA ASP A 232 7.29 -11.80 35.18
C ASP A 232 8.48 -11.85 34.21
N ALA A 233 8.26 -12.27 32.96
CA ALA A 233 9.31 -12.32 31.94
C ALA A 233 9.84 -10.93 31.55
N LEU A 234 8.97 -9.92 31.44
CA LEU A 234 9.37 -8.54 31.15
C LEU A 234 9.95 -7.81 32.37
N GLY A 235 9.67 -8.30 33.58
CA GLY A 235 10.04 -7.66 34.85
C GLY A 235 9.19 -6.42 35.18
N THR A 236 8.05 -6.26 34.52
CA THR A 236 7.14 -5.11 34.71
C THR A 236 5.74 -5.41 34.21
N ARG A 237 4.75 -4.67 34.72
CA ARG A 237 3.42 -4.63 34.12
C ARG A 237 3.42 -3.74 32.88
N LEU A 238 2.51 -4.01 31.97
CA LEU A 238 2.25 -3.17 30.81
C LEU A 238 1.12 -2.17 31.10
N PRO A 239 1.04 -1.07 30.32
CA PRO A 239 -0.10 -0.16 30.41
C PRO A 239 -1.42 -0.91 30.24
N ARG A 240 -2.40 -0.61 31.09
CA ARG A 240 -3.72 -1.27 31.08
C ARG A 240 -4.41 -1.15 29.72
N GLU A 241 -4.28 0.01 29.08
CA GLU A 241 -4.87 0.25 27.76
C GLU A 241 -4.34 -0.69 26.67
N TYR A 242 -3.08 -1.13 26.77
CA TYR A 242 -2.52 -2.10 25.84
C TYR A 242 -3.13 -3.48 26.08
N VAL A 243 -3.21 -3.92 27.34
CA VAL A 243 -3.81 -5.21 27.69
C VAL A 243 -5.27 -5.28 27.21
N ASP A 244 -6.07 -4.25 27.53
CA ASP A 244 -7.47 -4.18 27.11
C ASP A 244 -7.61 -4.19 25.56
N LEU A 245 -6.72 -3.49 24.84
CA LEU A 245 -6.70 -3.49 23.38
C LEU A 245 -6.38 -4.88 22.81
N MET A 246 -5.35 -5.54 23.36
CA MET A 246 -4.93 -6.87 22.92
C MET A 246 -6.00 -7.93 23.22
N GLU A 247 -6.72 -7.85 24.33
CA GLU A 247 -7.82 -8.77 24.63
C GLU A 247 -9.01 -8.62 23.66
N ILE A 248 -9.20 -7.43 23.09
CA ILE A 248 -10.31 -7.13 22.16
C ILE A 248 -9.93 -7.45 20.70
N TYR A 249 -8.70 -7.13 20.28
CA TYR A 249 -8.26 -7.29 18.89
C TYR A 249 -7.31 -8.47 18.68
N GLY A 250 -6.45 -8.76 19.66
CA GLY A 250 -5.33 -9.70 19.52
C GLY A 250 -4.13 -9.10 18.79
N GLY A 251 -3.20 -9.97 18.39
CA GLY A 251 -2.13 -9.62 17.46
C GLY A 251 -2.67 -9.48 16.02
N GLY A 252 -2.03 -8.63 15.23
CA GLY A 252 -2.49 -8.34 13.87
C GLY A 252 -1.86 -7.08 13.28
N ALA A 253 -2.24 -6.76 12.04
CA ALA A 253 -1.77 -5.58 11.32
C ALA A 253 -2.88 -4.54 11.17
N TRP A 254 -2.64 -3.32 11.63
CA TRP A 254 -3.50 -2.16 11.41
C TRP A 254 -3.14 -1.49 10.10
N SER A 255 -4.14 -1.26 9.25
CA SER A 255 -4.00 -0.62 7.93
C SER A 255 -2.91 -1.28 7.06
N SER A 256 -2.65 -2.57 7.27
CA SER A 256 -1.54 -3.34 6.68
C SER A 256 -0.15 -2.70 6.82
N TRP A 257 0.02 -1.79 7.79
CA TRP A 257 1.26 -1.03 8.00
C TRP A 257 1.85 -1.22 9.39
N LEU A 258 1.04 -1.15 10.45
CA LEU A 258 1.47 -1.23 11.85
C LEU A 258 1.10 -2.58 12.46
N ASN A 259 2.09 -3.41 12.76
CA ASN A 259 1.91 -4.74 13.30
C ASN A 259 1.98 -4.74 14.83
N PHE A 260 0.97 -5.30 15.48
CA PHE A 260 0.95 -5.60 16.90
C PHE A 260 1.34 -7.05 17.12
N ILE A 261 2.42 -7.26 17.87
CA ILE A 261 2.92 -8.60 18.17
C ILE A 261 1.90 -9.35 19.03
N THR A 262 1.65 -10.62 18.72
CA THR A 262 0.81 -11.53 19.51
C THR A 262 1.52 -11.80 20.85
N PRO A 263 1.04 -11.23 21.97
CA PRO A 263 1.88 -11.03 23.13
C PRO A 263 2.15 -12.33 23.91
N LEU A 264 1.14 -13.19 24.02
CA LEU A 264 1.15 -14.44 24.79
C LEU A 264 1.47 -15.66 23.90
N ARG A 265 2.18 -15.46 22.79
CA ARG A 265 2.60 -16.57 21.92
C ARG A 265 3.75 -17.34 22.55
N VAL A 266 3.52 -18.61 22.90
CA VAL A 266 4.49 -19.46 23.63
C VAL A 266 5.31 -20.38 22.72
N GLU A 267 4.92 -20.55 21.46
CA GLU A 267 5.63 -21.36 20.46
C GLU A 267 5.74 -20.59 19.14
N ALA A 268 6.91 -20.63 18.53
CA ALA A 268 7.17 -20.04 17.22
C ALA A 268 8.07 -20.95 16.40
N THR A 269 7.61 -21.30 15.20
CA THR A 269 8.45 -21.88 14.14
C THR A 269 9.06 -20.79 13.26
N GLN A 270 8.40 -19.63 13.17
CA GLN A 270 8.78 -18.43 12.43
C GLN A 270 8.26 -17.19 13.17
N GLY A 271 8.96 -16.05 13.02
CA GLY A 271 8.69 -14.81 13.74
C GLY A 271 8.96 -14.89 15.24
N TYR A 272 8.39 -13.95 16.00
CA TYR A 272 8.63 -13.81 17.44
C TYR A 272 7.82 -14.79 18.29
N LYS A 273 8.46 -15.36 19.31
CA LYS A 273 7.84 -16.16 20.38
C LYS A 273 7.28 -15.24 21.47
N GLY A 274 6.25 -14.48 21.08
CA GLY A 274 5.56 -13.56 21.98
C GLY A 274 6.29 -12.24 22.16
N LEU A 275 5.71 -11.37 22.99
CA LEU A 275 6.24 -10.04 23.26
C LEU A 275 7.63 -10.06 23.94
N PRO A 276 7.95 -10.96 24.90
CA PRO A 276 9.28 -10.99 25.50
C PRO A 276 10.40 -11.24 24.49
N ASP A 277 10.21 -12.17 23.56
CA ASP A 277 11.19 -12.47 22.50
C ASP A 277 11.34 -11.29 21.52
N PHE A 278 10.22 -10.63 21.17
CA PHE A 278 10.27 -9.39 20.38
C PHE A 278 11.09 -8.29 21.08
N VAL A 279 10.84 -8.05 22.36
CA VAL A 279 11.58 -7.07 23.17
C VAL A 279 13.07 -7.40 23.20
N GLU A 280 13.43 -8.66 23.43
CA GLU A 280 14.83 -9.10 23.46
C GLU A 280 15.52 -8.83 22.12
N GLN A 281 14.94 -9.29 21.01
CA GLN A 281 15.55 -9.17 19.68
C GLN A 281 15.73 -7.71 19.24
N ILE A 282 14.71 -6.87 19.44
CA ILE A 282 14.78 -5.45 19.08
C ILE A 282 15.84 -4.74 19.93
N LEU A 283 15.83 -4.96 21.25
CA LEU A 283 16.75 -4.26 22.15
C LEU A 283 18.19 -4.75 22.00
N ASP A 284 18.43 -6.01 21.63
CA ASP A 284 19.77 -6.49 21.29
C ASP A 284 20.33 -5.79 20.05
N GLY A 285 19.53 -5.68 18.98
CA GLY A 285 19.92 -4.91 17.80
C GLY A 285 20.22 -3.45 18.13
N TYR A 286 19.35 -2.83 18.94
CA TYR A 286 19.53 -1.45 19.38
C TYR A 286 20.79 -1.27 20.25
N ARG A 287 21.08 -2.20 21.18
CA ARG A 287 22.31 -2.17 22.00
C ARG A 287 23.57 -2.22 21.14
N SER A 288 23.59 -3.10 20.13
CA SER A 288 24.70 -3.18 19.19
C SER A 288 24.90 -1.85 18.44
N LEU A 289 23.83 -1.28 17.89
CA LEU A 289 23.90 0.01 17.19
C LEU A 289 24.32 1.16 18.13
N ARG A 290 23.83 1.16 19.37
CA ARG A 290 24.17 2.18 20.39
C ARG A 290 25.63 2.10 20.82
N ALA A 291 26.23 0.92 20.84
CA ALA A 291 27.66 0.75 21.17
C ALA A 291 28.56 1.42 20.14
N ASP A 292 28.23 1.31 18.85
CA ASP A 292 29.04 1.85 17.76
C ASP A 292 28.65 3.29 17.39
N HIS A 293 27.38 3.64 17.53
CA HIS A 293 26.80 4.90 17.07
C HIS A 293 25.84 5.53 18.10
N PRO A 294 26.30 5.84 19.33
CA PRO A 294 25.45 6.32 20.41
C PRO A 294 24.73 7.63 20.10
N GLN A 295 25.30 8.50 19.25
CA GLN A 295 24.68 9.76 18.83
C GLN A 295 23.39 9.57 18.04
N TYR A 296 23.20 8.42 17.39
CA TYR A 296 21.99 8.09 16.65
C TYR A 296 21.04 7.19 17.46
N GLN A 297 21.46 6.73 18.64
CA GLN A 297 20.70 5.83 19.51
C GLN A 297 20.54 6.43 20.92
N PRO A 298 19.78 7.54 21.06
CA PRO A 298 19.75 8.32 22.29
C PRO A 298 18.84 7.76 23.39
N LEU A 299 17.93 6.83 23.07
CA LEU A 299 17.03 6.22 24.06
C LEU A 299 17.81 5.32 25.02
N ALA A 300 17.41 5.35 26.29
CA ALA A 300 17.80 4.34 27.27
C ALA A 300 17.23 2.98 26.87
N VAL A 301 17.89 1.89 27.24
CA VAL A 301 17.50 0.53 26.85
C VAL A 301 16.89 -0.17 28.04
N TRP A 302 15.66 -0.70 27.93
CA TRP A 302 15.07 -1.48 29.02
C TRP A 302 16.02 -2.64 29.43
N PRO A 303 16.26 -2.87 30.74
CA PRO A 303 15.59 -2.29 31.92
C PRO A 303 16.24 -1.06 32.56
N GLU A 304 17.04 -0.28 31.83
CA GLU A 304 17.48 1.04 32.31
C GLU A 304 16.27 1.92 32.68
N PRO A 305 16.36 2.80 33.71
CA PRO A 305 15.27 3.71 34.06
C PRO A 305 14.84 4.58 32.87
N GLY A 306 13.54 4.60 32.55
CA GLY A 306 13.03 5.29 31.37
C GLY A 306 13.39 4.62 30.04
N GLY A 307 13.83 3.36 30.10
CA GLY A 307 14.23 2.58 28.93
C GLY A 307 13.09 2.36 27.94
N PHE A 308 13.45 2.29 26.67
CA PHE A 308 12.55 1.96 25.59
C PHE A 308 12.10 0.50 25.69
N LEU A 309 10.79 0.26 25.71
CA LEU A 309 10.15 -1.05 25.72
C LEU A 309 9.27 -1.20 24.46
N PRO A 310 9.71 -1.93 23.43
CA PRO A 310 8.99 -2.06 22.16
C PRO A 310 7.82 -3.05 22.25
N PHE A 311 6.77 -2.85 21.46
CA PHE A 311 5.63 -3.78 21.36
C PHE A 311 5.02 -3.96 19.96
N ALA A 312 5.39 -3.12 19.00
CA ALA A 312 4.86 -3.14 17.64
C ALA A 312 5.95 -2.70 16.65
N ASP A 313 5.82 -3.11 15.39
CA ASP A 313 6.67 -2.63 14.30
C ASP A 313 5.86 -2.20 13.07
N SER A 314 6.45 -1.38 12.21
CA SER A 314 5.90 -1.05 10.89
C SER A 314 6.51 -1.93 9.81
N ILE A 315 5.82 -2.06 8.67
CA ILE A 315 6.40 -2.74 7.49
C ILE A 315 7.64 -2.01 6.92
N ASP A 316 7.83 -0.73 7.26
CA ASP A 316 9.01 0.05 6.90
C ASP A 316 10.17 -0.21 7.87
N GLY A 317 9.90 -0.87 9.00
CA GLY A 317 10.87 -1.27 10.03
C GLY A 317 11.04 -0.27 11.16
N ASP A 318 10.10 0.66 11.33
CA ASP A 318 10.00 1.50 12.53
C ASP A 318 9.45 0.68 13.69
N VAL A 319 9.82 1.01 14.92
CA VAL A 319 9.38 0.27 16.11
C VAL A 319 8.61 1.19 17.05
N LEU A 320 7.42 0.79 17.45
CA LEU A 320 6.62 1.46 18.47
C LEU A 320 6.88 0.86 19.85
N GLY A 321 6.97 1.72 20.86
CA GLY A 321 7.18 1.31 22.23
C GLY A 321 6.86 2.39 23.23
N TRP A 322 7.18 2.10 24.49
CA TRP A 322 7.03 3.04 25.60
C TRP A 322 8.37 3.45 26.16
N LEU A 323 8.42 4.65 26.75
CA LEU A 323 9.47 5.01 27.71
C LEU A 323 8.98 4.65 29.11
N THR A 324 9.69 3.76 29.81
CA THR A 324 9.27 3.24 31.13
C THR A 324 9.52 4.24 32.27
N LEU A 325 8.88 5.40 32.18
CA LEU A 325 8.98 6.52 33.11
C LEU A 325 7.79 6.53 34.07
N GLY A 326 8.03 6.20 35.34
CA GLY A 326 6.97 6.13 36.35
C GLY A 326 6.13 4.86 36.26
N GLU A 327 4.84 4.99 36.53
CA GLU A 327 3.90 3.85 36.51
C GLU A 327 3.51 3.47 35.08
N PRO A 328 3.23 2.18 34.78
CA PRO A 328 2.90 1.72 33.44
C PRO A 328 1.82 2.52 32.72
N ASP A 329 0.76 2.93 33.42
CA ASP A 329 -0.34 3.67 32.81
C ASP A 329 0.00 5.12 32.42
N ASP A 330 1.18 5.62 32.80
CA ASP A 330 1.66 6.97 32.48
C ASP A 330 2.84 6.97 31.50
N TRP A 331 3.27 5.78 31.04
CA TRP A 331 4.42 5.68 30.16
C TRP A 331 4.19 6.39 28.81
N PRO A 332 5.06 7.33 28.43
CA PRO A 332 4.97 8.00 27.13
C PRO A 332 5.14 7.02 25.98
N LEU A 333 4.26 7.12 24.98
CA LEU A 333 4.39 6.39 23.71
C LEU A 333 5.47 7.05 22.85
N ILE A 334 6.31 6.26 22.18
CA ILE A 334 7.38 6.76 21.32
C ILE A 334 7.61 5.82 20.12
N VAL A 335 8.10 6.40 19.03
CA VAL A 335 8.54 5.66 17.83
C VAL A 335 10.06 5.68 17.79
N TYR A 336 10.67 4.52 17.58
CA TYR A 336 12.05 4.37 17.15
C TYR A 336 12.07 4.25 15.61
N PRO A 337 12.36 5.34 14.88
CA PRO A 337 12.29 5.34 13.43
C PRO A 337 13.51 4.67 12.80
N ARG A 338 13.32 4.02 11.65
CA ARG A 338 14.42 3.36 10.93
C ARG A 338 15.28 4.32 10.12
N TYR A 339 14.65 5.29 9.46
CA TYR A 339 15.29 6.15 8.46
C TYR A 339 15.41 7.62 8.89
N GLU A 340 14.83 7.99 10.03
CA GLU A 340 14.82 9.36 10.54
C GLU A 340 15.60 9.48 11.85
N GLU A 341 15.89 10.71 12.27
CA GLU A 341 16.43 10.98 13.60
C GLU A 341 15.36 10.72 14.67
N GLN A 342 15.81 10.30 15.87
CA GLN A 342 14.91 10.04 16.98
C GLN A 342 14.11 11.30 17.39
N GLY A 343 12.80 11.25 17.19
CA GLY A 343 11.86 12.29 17.62
C GLY A 343 11.49 12.22 19.11
N PRO A 344 10.74 13.22 19.63
CA PRO A 344 10.18 13.19 20.98
C PRO A 344 9.07 12.15 21.12
N PRO A 345 8.62 11.84 22.36
CA PRO A 345 7.42 11.04 22.58
C PRO A 345 6.19 11.62 21.86
N LEU A 346 5.29 10.73 21.45
CA LEU A 346 4.03 11.08 20.84
C LEU A 346 3.13 11.81 21.86
N PRO A 347 2.31 12.78 21.42
CA PRO A 347 1.51 13.62 22.32
C PRO A 347 0.31 12.89 22.94
N GLY A 348 -0.10 11.75 22.39
CA GLY A 348 -1.27 10.99 22.79
C GLY A 348 -0.93 9.67 23.47
N ARG A 349 -1.96 9.05 24.07
CA ARG A 349 -1.93 7.67 24.56
C ARG A 349 -2.17 6.69 23.42
N LEU A 350 -1.87 5.40 23.63
CA LEU A 350 -1.92 4.37 22.58
C LEU A 350 -3.23 4.37 21.80
N ILE A 351 -4.37 4.27 22.50
CA ILE A 351 -5.67 4.12 21.85
C ILE A 351 -6.06 5.40 21.10
N ASP A 352 -5.82 6.57 21.69
CA ASP A 352 -6.17 7.84 21.06
C ASP A 352 -5.26 8.14 19.87
N THR A 353 -3.96 7.81 19.93
CA THR A 353 -3.03 7.91 18.80
C THR A 353 -3.44 6.99 17.67
N LEU A 354 -3.78 5.73 17.97
CA LEU A 354 -4.24 4.77 16.97
C LEU A 354 -5.56 5.25 16.31
N LEU A 355 -6.52 5.72 17.11
CA LEU A 355 -7.79 6.23 16.62
C LEU A 355 -7.61 7.48 15.74
N ASP A 356 -6.79 8.44 16.16
CA ASP A 356 -6.53 9.65 15.39
C ASP A 356 -5.83 9.33 14.06
N TRP A 357 -4.86 8.41 14.07
CA TRP A 357 -4.21 7.93 12.86
C TRP A 357 -5.20 7.27 11.89
N LEU A 358 -6.05 6.36 12.37
CA LEU A 358 -7.06 5.66 11.56
C LEU A 358 -8.14 6.59 11.01
N ARG A 359 -8.32 7.77 11.61
CA ARG A 359 -9.18 8.86 11.10
C ARG A 359 -8.48 9.73 10.05
N GLY A 360 -7.25 9.41 9.68
CA GLY A 360 -6.44 10.16 8.73
C GLY A 360 -5.78 11.41 9.33
N ARG A 361 -5.72 11.53 10.66
CA ARG A 361 -4.95 12.63 11.28
C ARG A 361 -3.46 12.29 11.24
N PRO A 362 -2.60 13.24 10.86
CA PRO A 362 -1.18 12.98 10.77
C PRO A 362 -0.58 12.72 12.15
N ILE A 363 0.07 11.57 12.32
CA ILE A 363 0.87 11.22 13.49
C ILE A 363 2.34 11.22 13.08
N PRO A 364 3.24 11.87 13.85
CA PRO A 364 4.68 11.83 13.57
C PRO A 364 5.19 10.40 13.39
N ALA A 365 6.02 10.17 12.37
CA ALA A 365 6.59 8.87 12.00
C ALA A 365 5.59 7.77 11.56
N PHE A 366 4.29 8.08 11.43
CA PHE A 366 3.32 7.14 10.88
C PHE A 366 3.09 7.39 9.39
N ALA A 367 2.75 6.33 8.65
CA ALA A 367 2.27 6.46 7.28
C ALA A 367 0.99 7.31 7.25
N ASN A 368 0.96 8.35 6.41
CA ASN A 368 -0.23 9.20 6.28
C ASN A 368 -1.20 8.61 5.25
N ILE A 369 -2.50 8.67 5.55
CA ILE A 369 -3.56 8.48 4.55
C ILE A 369 -3.53 9.70 3.63
N ASP A 370 -3.63 9.50 2.31
CA ASP A 370 -3.68 10.62 1.38
C ASP A 370 -5.00 11.39 1.59
N GLU A 371 -4.99 12.73 1.73
CA GLU A 371 -6.23 13.50 1.95
C GLU A 371 -7.28 13.32 0.82
N GLY A 372 -6.91 12.77 -0.34
CA GLY A 372 -7.85 12.39 -1.41
C GLY A 372 -8.42 10.99 -1.29
N GLU A 373 -8.17 10.30 -0.17
CA GLU A 373 -8.63 8.95 0.11
C GLU A 373 -9.68 8.94 1.21
N ASP A 374 -10.57 7.96 1.15
CA ASP A 374 -11.52 7.71 2.23
C ASP A 374 -10.82 6.91 3.34
N PRO A 375 -10.69 7.41 4.58
CA PRO A 375 -10.07 6.67 5.66
C PRO A 375 -10.74 5.31 5.93
N LEU A 376 -12.01 5.10 5.55
CA LEU A 376 -12.68 3.80 5.70
C LEU A 376 -12.07 2.68 4.86
N ASP A 377 -11.43 3.02 3.75
CA ASP A 377 -10.71 2.07 2.88
C ASP A 377 -9.44 1.54 3.58
N TYR A 378 -8.92 2.29 4.55
CA TYR A 378 -7.62 2.05 5.18
C TYR A 378 -7.71 1.63 6.64
N CYS A 379 -8.74 2.06 7.38
CA CYS A 379 -8.91 1.68 8.77
C CYS A 379 -9.39 0.23 8.91
N THR A 380 -8.48 -0.70 8.61
CA THR A 380 -8.66 -2.14 8.67
C THR A 380 -7.78 -2.72 9.77
N PHE A 381 -8.18 -3.90 10.25
CA PHE A 381 -7.37 -4.71 11.14
C PHE A 381 -7.33 -6.14 10.59
N GLU A 382 -6.16 -6.58 10.16
CA GLU A 382 -5.91 -7.95 9.76
C GLU A 382 -5.47 -8.74 10.98
N GLN A 383 -6.37 -9.57 11.51
CA GLN A 383 -6.08 -10.40 12.66
C GLN A 383 -5.04 -11.47 12.31
N TRP A 384 -4.06 -11.66 13.20
CA TRP A 384 -3.13 -12.78 13.14
C TRP A 384 -3.59 -14.00 13.96
N ASP A 385 -3.17 -15.16 13.52
CA ASP A 385 -3.30 -16.42 14.24
C ASP A 385 -1.94 -17.11 14.42
N ALA A 386 -1.93 -18.36 14.87
CA ALA A 386 -0.70 -19.12 15.09
C ALA A 386 0.17 -19.31 13.83
N THR A 387 -0.41 -19.12 12.64
CA THR A 387 0.22 -19.36 11.33
C THR A 387 0.62 -18.08 10.59
N SER A 388 0.16 -16.91 11.02
CA SER A 388 0.36 -15.63 10.31
C SER A 388 1.80 -15.10 10.28
N TYR A 389 2.71 -15.68 11.05
CA TYR A 389 4.13 -15.31 11.07
C TYR A 389 4.89 -16.15 10.03
N HIS A 390 5.13 -15.59 8.84
CA HIS A 390 5.82 -16.25 7.72
C HIS A 390 7.24 -15.73 7.46
#